data_AF-A0A838V2W7-F1
#
_entry.id   AF-A0A838V2W7-F1
#
_cell.length_a   1.000
_cell.length_b   1.000
_cell.length_c   1.000
_cell.angle_alpha   90.00
_cell.angle_beta   90.00
_cell.angle_gamma   90.00
#
_symmetry.space_group_name_H-M   'P 1'
#
loop_
_entity.id
_entity.type
_entity.pdbx_description
1 polymer ?
#
loop_
_entity_poly.entity_id
_entity_poly.type
_entity_poly.pdbx_seq_one_letter_code
_entity_poly.pdbx_strand_id
1 'polypeptide(L)'
;MLAPPKSVSALWATAGPYRRAQLEAAHQQAVASALERTVREVALVRRKSGGVVRFERATSLLGAEFVHTTSRLAQDQEAGAIPDPQLHSHLVLFAAERMDRKLAAIESRRLYRSARESGAWYRAELAANLGELGLPIERRTGRGERYFEVEGVPEDLASRWSSRSEDVDRAARLFRQRYGREPRAGELGSLTVATRGSKSAAARLDVEEAWRAVGVEHGLGASYTQMSWMALRTKAAYLPG
;
A
#
# COMPACT_ATOMS: atom_id res chain seq x y z
N MET A 1 -6.24 0.37 5.71
CA MET A 1 -4.81 0.27 5.37
C MET A 1 -4.68 0.58 3.89
N LEU A 2 -3.71 1.40 3.53
CA LEU A 2 -3.33 1.68 2.15
C LEU A 2 -1.87 1.29 1.99
N ALA A 3 -1.56 0.53 0.94
CA ALA A 3 -0.22 0.03 0.67
C ALA A 3 0.04 0.16 -0.84
N PRO A 4 1.24 0.60 -1.23
CA PRO A 4 1.62 0.69 -2.63
C PRO A 4 1.90 -0.71 -3.19
N PRO A 5 2.06 -0.84 -4.51
CA PRO A 5 2.61 -2.03 -5.13
C PRO A 5 3.97 -2.42 -4.53
N LYS A 6 4.35 -3.69 -4.68
CA LYS A 6 5.59 -4.19 -4.08
C LYS A 6 6.83 -3.53 -4.68
N SER A 7 6.82 -3.17 -5.97
CA SER A 7 7.95 -2.45 -6.59
C SER A 7 8.29 -1.15 -5.87
N VAL A 8 7.29 -0.40 -5.39
CA VAL A 8 7.50 0.85 -4.62
C VAL A 8 8.16 0.55 -3.27
N SER A 9 7.71 -0.50 -2.57
CA SER A 9 8.34 -0.91 -1.30
C SER A 9 9.77 -1.42 -1.51
N ALA A 10 10.02 -2.13 -2.61
CA ALA A 10 11.34 -2.61 -2.99
C ALA A 10 12.29 -1.45 -3.29
N LEU A 11 11.84 -0.49 -4.10
CA LEU A 11 12.58 0.73 -4.40
C LEU A 11 12.85 1.55 -3.14
N TRP A 12 11.86 1.69 -2.26
CA TRP A 12 12.03 2.37 -0.98
C TRP A 12 13.09 1.69 -0.10
N ALA A 13 13.07 0.35 -0.01
CA ALA A 13 14.01 -0.40 0.81
C ALA A 13 15.47 -0.27 0.36
N THR A 14 15.71 -0.17 -0.95
CA THR A 14 17.06 -0.03 -1.52
C THR A 14 17.50 1.42 -1.71
N ALA A 15 16.59 2.38 -1.60
CA ALA A 15 16.88 3.80 -1.75
C ALA A 15 17.70 4.37 -0.57
N GLY A 16 18.50 5.41 -0.87
CA GLY A 16 19.13 6.24 0.15
C GLY A 16 18.12 7.16 0.87
N PRO A 17 18.48 7.74 2.03
CA PRO A 17 17.54 8.47 2.91
C PRO A 17 16.75 9.57 2.22
N TYR A 18 17.41 10.38 1.38
CA TYR A 18 16.76 11.46 0.64
C TYR A 18 15.61 10.96 -0.25
N ARG A 19 15.83 9.87 -1.00
CA ARG A 19 14.82 9.31 -1.89
C ARG A 19 13.73 8.57 -1.14
N ARG A 20 14.06 7.90 -0.04
CA ARG A 20 13.05 7.30 0.84
C ARG A 20 12.04 8.34 1.33
N ALA A 21 12.53 9.49 1.79
CA ALA A 21 11.67 10.59 2.21
C ALA A 21 10.75 11.09 1.07
N GLN A 22 11.25 11.16 -0.17
CA GLN A 22 10.41 11.53 -1.32
C GLN A 22 9.33 10.49 -1.62
N LEU A 23 9.67 9.19 -1.57
CA LEU A 23 8.71 8.10 -1.77
C LEU A 23 7.65 8.05 -0.65
N GLU A 24 8.06 8.29 0.59
CA GLU A 24 7.16 8.40 1.75
C GLU A 24 6.21 9.59 1.61
N ALA A 25 6.72 10.75 1.19
CA ALA A 25 5.90 11.93 0.94
C ALA A 25 4.88 11.69 -0.19
N ALA A 26 5.30 11.09 -1.31
CA ALA A 26 4.41 10.73 -2.41
C ALA A 26 3.30 9.76 -1.96
N HIS A 27 3.65 8.79 -1.11
CA HIS A 27 2.71 7.85 -0.48
C HIS A 27 1.72 8.56 0.45
N GLN A 28 2.20 9.41 1.35
CA GLN A 28 1.35 10.18 2.28
C GLN A 28 0.40 11.13 1.54
N GLN A 29 0.87 11.79 0.48
CA GLN A 29 0.03 12.64 -0.38
C GLN A 29 -1.09 11.84 -1.05
N ALA A 30 -0.78 10.65 -1.58
CA ALA A 30 -1.80 9.77 -2.16
C ALA A 30 -2.82 9.26 -1.13
N VAL A 31 -2.36 8.99 0.10
CA VAL A 31 -3.22 8.63 1.23
C VAL A 31 -4.18 9.77 1.58
N ALA A 32 -3.67 10.99 1.69
CA ALA A 32 -4.47 12.19 1.97
C ALA A 32 -5.50 12.45 0.87
N SER A 33 -5.08 12.43 -0.40
CA SER A 33 -5.97 12.60 -1.57
C SER A 33 -7.12 11.59 -1.58
N ALA A 34 -6.84 10.31 -1.27
CA ALA A 34 -7.87 9.28 -1.17
C ALA A 34 -8.88 9.53 -0.03
N LEU A 35 -8.41 10.05 1.12
CA LEU A 35 -9.28 10.44 2.23
C LEU A 35 -10.13 11.65 1.90
N GLU A 36 -9.55 12.70 1.31
CA GLU A 36 -10.27 13.91 0.89
C GLU A 36 -11.37 13.58 -0.11
N ARG A 37 -11.07 12.74 -1.11
CA ARG A 37 -12.09 12.24 -2.03
C ARG A 37 -13.20 11.48 -1.29
N THR A 38 -12.82 10.62 -0.34
CA THR A 38 -13.79 9.85 0.44
C THR A 38 -14.74 10.77 1.22
N VAL A 39 -14.22 11.84 1.84
CA VAL A 39 -15.04 12.88 2.51
C VAL A 39 -15.97 13.59 1.51
N ARG A 40 -15.46 13.93 0.34
CA ARG A 40 -16.22 14.65 -0.71
C ARG A 40 -17.36 13.83 -1.31
N GLU A 41 -17.20 12.51 -1.40
CA GLU A 41 -18.09 11.66 -2.21
C GLU A 41 -18.93 10.67 -1.40
N VAL A 42 -18.50 10.31 -0.19
CA VAL A 42 -19.18 9.29 0.63
C VAL A 42 -20.00 9.95 1.74
N ALA A 43 -21.26 9.51 1.89
CA ALA A 43 -22.10 9.91 3.01
C ALA A 43 -21.66 9.21 4.30
N LEU A 44 -20.70 9.82 5.02
CA LEU A 44 -20.04 9.24 6.20
C LEU A 44 -20.75 9.50 7.52
N VAL A 45 -21.86 10.25 7.53
CA VAL A 45 -22.62 10.58 8.75
C VAL A 45 -24.04 10.02 8.63
N ARG A 46 -24.51 9.39 9.70
CA ARG A 46 -25.91 8.96 9.86
C ARG A 46 -26.63 9.87 10.85
N ARG A 47 -27.72 10.50 10.43
CA ARG A 47 -28.58 11.37 11.26
C ARG A 47 -29.99 10.76 11.36
N LYS A 48 -30.57 10.72 12.55
CA LYS A 48 -31.99 10.38 12.76
C LYS A 48 -32.70 11.61 13.32
N SER A 49 -33.74 12.09 12.64
CA SER A 49 -34.58 13.21 13.08
C SER A 49 -36.03 12.95 12.70
N GLY A 50 -36.96 13.16 13.64
CA GLY A 50 -38.39 12.94 13.39
C GLY A 50 -38.73 11.52 12.87
N GLY A 51 -38.02 10.49 13.33
CA GLY A 51 -38.19 9.11 12.86
C GLY A 51 -37.50 8.76 11.54
N VAL A 52 -37.09 9.75 10.75
CA VAL A 52 -36.44 9.56 9.44
C VAL A 52 -34.92 9.47 9.59
N VAL A 53 -34.31 8.50 8.91
CA VAL A 53 -32.85 8.35 8.82
C VAL A 53 -32.34 9.00 7.54
N ARG A 54 -31.35 9.88 7.67
CA ARG A 54 -30.64 10.51 6.55
C ARG A 54 -29.15 10.19 6.64
N PHE A 55 -28.52 10.09 5.47
CA PHE A 55 -27.07 9.95 5.34
C PHE A 55 -26.51 11.19 4.68
N GLU A 56 -25.52 11.78 5.33
CA GLU A 56 -24.95 13.07 4.96
C GLU A 56 -23.44 12.90 4.77
N ARG A 57 -22.83 13.75 3.95
CA ARG A 57 -21.37 13.86 3.85
C ARG A 57 -20.81 14.50 5.12
N ALA A 58 -19.60 14.11 5.48
CA ALA A 58 -18.84 14.79 6.51
C ALA A 58 -18.18 16.05 5.94
N THR A 59 -17.88 17.03 6.77
CA THR A 59 -17.00 18.15 6.40
C THR A 59 -15.54 17.76 6.48
N SER A 60 -15.20 16.91 7.46
CA SER A 60 -13.86 16.40 7.68
C SER A 60 -13.90 15.06 8.43
N LEU A 61 -12.77 14.36 8.44
CA LEU A 61 -12.54 13.18 9.26
C LEU A 61 -11.44 13.48 10.29
N LEU A 62 -11.66 13.05 11.53
CA LEU A 62 -10.65 13.05 12.57
C LEU A 62 -10.04 11.65 12.65
N GLY A 63 -8.72 11.55 12.56
CA GLY A 63 -8.00 10.29 12.62
C GLY A 63 -6.50 10.46 12.80
N ALA A 64 -5.80 9.34 12.81
CA ALA A 64 -4.34 9.27 12.82
C ALA A 64 -3.84 8.31 11.74
N GLU A 65 -2.72 8.68 11.13
CA GLU A 65 -1.98 7.83 10.19
C GLU A 65 -0.75 7.26 10.89
N PHE A 66 -0.57 5.94 10.78
CA PHE A 66 0.62 5.23 11.23
C PHE A 66 1.28 4.58 10.03
N VAL A 67 2.46 5.09 9.66
CA VAL A 67 3.26 4.53 8.57
C VAL A 67 4.13 3.40 9.10
N HIS A 68 4.13 2.29 8.39
CA HIS A 68 4.93 1.10 8.67
C HIS A 68 5.69 0.68 7.43
N THR A 69 6.83 0.01 7.61
CA THR A 69 7.79 -0.28 6.53
C THR A 69 8.14 -1.76 6.40
N THR A 70 7.70 -2.59 7.34
CA THR A 70 7.99 -4.02 7.38
C THR A 70 6.71 -4.84 7.26
N SER A 71 6.81 -5.99 6.59
CA SER A 71 5.77 -7.00 6.61
C SER A 71 5.84 -7.86 7.89
N ARG A 72 4.84 -8.71 8.11
CA ARG A 72 4.97 -9.81 9.08
C ARG A 72 5.77 -10.94 8.44
N LEU A 73 6.52 -11.67 9.26
CA LEU A 73 7.20 -12.88 8.81
C LEU A 73 6.20 -13.89 8.21
N ALA A 74 6.63 -14.52 7.12
CA ALA A 74 5.95 -15.67 6.53
C ALA A 74 6.02 -16.87 7.50
N GLN A 75 5.14 -17.87 7.34
CA GLN A 75 5.15 -19.05 8.21
C GLN A 75 6.46 -19.83 8.12
N ASP A 76 7.05 -19.86 6.92
CA ASP A 76 8.26 -20.61 6.63
C ASP A 76 9.54 -19.82 6.93
N GLN A 77 9.43 -18.58 7.41
CA GLN A 77 10.57 -17.78 7.86
C GLN A 77 10.90 -18.11 9.32
N GLU A 78 12.16 -18.48 9.56
CA GLU A 78 12.65 -18.79 10.91
C GLU A 78 12.41 -17.63 11.89
N ALA A 79 12.22 -17.96 13.16
CA ALA A 79 12.15 -16.96 14.22
C ALA A 79 13.50 -16.22 14.29
N GLY A 80 13.48 -14.92 13.97
CA GLY A 80 14.69 -14.10 13.83
C GLY A 80 15.02 -13.69 12.40
N ALA A 81 14.27 -14.16 11.40
CA ALA A 81 14.42 -13.74 10.01
C ALA A 81 14.12 -12.24 9.81
N ILE A 82 14.67 -11.70 8.72
CA ILE A 82 14.51 -10.29 8.36
C ILE A 82 13.16 -10.14 7.63
N PRO A 83 12.25 -9.29 8.12
CA PRO A 83 10.94 -9.11 7.50
C PRO A 83 11.07 -8.48 6.11
N ASP A 84 10.23 -8.88 5.16
CA ASP A 84 10.23 -8.28 3.83
C ASP A 84 9.81 -6.80 3.91
N PRO A 85 10.36 -5.91 3.07
CA PRO A 85 9.97 -4.51 3.02
C PRO A 85 8.53 -4.37 2.54
N GLN A 86 7.77 -3.54 3.25
CA GLN A 86 6.37 -3.25 2.98
C GLN A 86 6.03 -1.87 3.52
N LEU A 87 6.16 -0.83 2.69
CA LEU A 87 5.63 0.48 3.01
C LEU A 87 4.10 0.39 3.06
N HIS A 88 3.45 0.92 4.10
CA HIS A 88 1.99 1.00 4.19
C HIS A 88 1.54 1.95 5.30
N SER A 89 0.32 2.47 5.14
CA SER A 89 -0.33 3.32 6.12
C SER A 89 -1.55 2.67 6.75
N HIS A 90 -1.56 2.66 8.08
CA HIS A 90 -2.73 2.37 8.89
C HIS A 90 -3.44 3.68 9.24
N LEU A 91 -4.66 3.83 8.73
CA LEU A 91 -5.54 4.94 9.04
C LEU A 91 -6.50 4.51 10.15
N VAL A 92 -6.39 5.16 11.30
CA VAL A 92 -7.30 4.99 12.43
C VAL A 92 -8.21 6.21 12.48
N LEU A 93 -9.46 6.03 12.06
CA LEU A 93 -10.45 7.11 12.02
C LEU A 93 -11.29 7.09 13.30
N PHE A 94 -11.32 8.21 14.01
CA PHE A 94 -12.01 8.36 15.29
C PHE A 94 -13.42 8.90 15.13
N ALA A 95 -13.60 9.94 14.31
CA ALA A 95 -14.89 10.61 14.14
C ALA A 95 -15.02 11.29 12.78
N ALA A 96 -16.26 11.54 12.36
CA ALA A 96 -16.59 12.43 11.26
C ALA A 96 -17.11 13.76 11.84
N GLU A 97 -16.69 14.86 11.27
CA GLU A 97 -17.25 16.17 11.57
C GLU A 97 -18.45 16.45 10.68
N ARG A 98 -19.51 17.00 11.28
CA ARG A 98 -20.76 17.34 10.60
C ARG A 98 -20.75 18.79 10.13
N MET A 99 -21.71 19.13 9.26
CA MET A 99 -21.97 20.53 8.85
C MET A 99 -22.22 21.47 10.04
N ASP A 100 -22.77 20.97 11.15
CA ASP A 100 -23.00 21.73 12.38
C ASP A 100 -21.77 21.75 13.31
N ARG A 101 -20.57 21.41 12.79
CA ARG A 101 -19.28 21.40 13.50
C ARG A 101 -19.20 20.41 14.67
N LYS A 102 -20.20 19.54 14.84
CA LYS A 102 -20.18 18.50 15.87
C LYS A 102 -19.54 17.23 15.31
N LEU A 103 -18.80 16.54 16.18
CA LEU A 103 -18.30 15.20 15.89
C LEU A 103 -19.43 14.17 15.97
N ALA A 104 -19.36 13.17 15.10
CA ALA A 104 -20.25 12.03 15.10
C ALA A 104 -19.52 10.75 14.74
N ALA A 105 -20.15 9.63 15.10
CA ALA A 105 -19.72 8.32 14.67
C ALA A 105 -19.74 8.24 13.13
N ILE A 106 -18.69 7.61 12.59
CA ILE A 106 -18.57 7.37 11.15
C ILE A 106 -19.54 6.25 10.76
N GLU A 107 -20.31 6.46 9.70
CA GLU A 107 -21.13 5.43 9.05
C GLU A 107 -20.22 4.44 8.32
N SER A 108 -19.66 3.51 9.09
CA SER A 108 -18.61 2.58 8.67
C SER A 108 -19.05 1.69 7.52
N ARG A 109 -20.33 1.32 7.41
CA ARG A 109 -20.80 0.47 6.29
C ARG A 109 -20.61 1.15 4.95
N ARG A 110 -20.78 2.47 4.88
CA ARG A 110 -20.58 3.23 3.63
C ARG A 110 -19.11 3.40 3.32
N LEU A 111 -18.30 3.67 4.33
CA LEU A 111 -16.84 3.69 4.20
C LEU A 111 -16.29 2.35 3.69
N TYR A 112 -16.75 1.21 4.23
CA TYR A 112 -16.30 -0.10 3.76
C TYR A 112 -16.74 -0.42 2.33
N ARG A 113 -17.93 0.07 1.92
CA ARG A 113 -18.40 -0.08 0.54
C ARG A 113 -17.56 0.74 -0.46
N SER A 114 -17.04 1.90 -0.07
CA SER A 114 -16.16 2.71 -0.93
C SER A 114 -14.71 2.24 -0.95
N ALA A 115 -14.31 1.31 -0.07
CA ALA A 115 -12.91 0.95 0.12
C ALA A 115 -12.17 0.51 -1.17
N ARG A 116 -12.83 -0.20 -2.09
CA ARG A 116 -12.22 -0.61 -3.37
C ARG A 116 -11.93 0.59 -4.28
N GLU A 117 -12.85 1.55 -4.30
CA GLU A 117 -12.75 2.77 -5.08
C GLU A 117 -11.69 3.70 -4.48
N SER A 118 -11.71 3.93 -3.16
CA SER A 118 -10.68 4.69 -2.45
C SER A 118 -9.28 4.07 -2.66
N GLY A 119 -9.18 2.73 -2.68
CA GLY A 119 -7.93 2.04 -2.97
C GLY A 119 -7.46 2.19 -4.41
N ALA A 120 -8.37 2.26 -5.39
CA ALA A 120 -8.04 2.53 -6.77
C ALA A 120 -7.58 3.99 -6.96
N TRP A 121 -8.27 4.95 -6.32
CA TRP A 121 -7.87 6.35 -6.30
C TRP A 121 -6.47 6.52 -5.72
N TYR A 122 -6.21 5.96 -4.54
CA TYR A 122 -4.89 5.96 -3.92
C TYR A 122 -3.79 5.47 -4.86
N ARG A 123 -4.01 4.36 -5.59
CA ARG A 123 -3.01 3.85 -6.54
C ARG A 123 -2.80 4.78 -7.73
N ALA A 124 -3.86 5.41 -8.22
CA ALA A 124 -3.77 6.37 -9.33
C ALA A 124 -3.00 7.63 -8.92
N GLU A 125 -3.32 8.19 -7.76
CA GLU A 125 -2.63 9.36 -7.19
C GLU A 125 -1.18 9.05 -6.90
N LEU A 126 -0.88 7.88 -6.30
CA LEU A 126 0.49 7.48 -6.05
C LEU A 126 1.29 7.35 -7.35
N ALA A 127 0.73 6.72 -8.38
CA ALA A 127 1.39 6.62 -9.68
C ALA A 127 1.68 8.01 -10.29
N ALA A 128 0.76 8.98 -10.12
CA ALA A 128 0.97 10.35 -10.56
C ALA A 128 2.10 11.02 -9.77
N ASN A 129 2.05 10.98 -8.44
CA ASN A 129 3.06 11.57 -7.55
C ASN A 129 4.46 11.00 -7.82
N LEU A 130 4.58 9.68 -8.04
CA LEU A 130 5.85 9.04 -8.41
C LEU A 130 6.33 9.48 -9.80
N GLY A 131 5.40 9.64 -10.75
CA GLY A 131 5.70 10.18 -12.08
C GLY A 131 6.25 11.61 -12.02
N GLU A 132 5.73 12.47 -11.13
CA GLU A 132 6.24 13.83 -10.90
C GLU A 132 7.65 13.84 -10.30
N LEU A 133 8.00 12.81 -9.52
CA LEU A 133 9.37 12.58 -9.07
C LEU A 133 10.30 12.10 -10.20
N GLY A 134 9.76 11.81 -11.40
CA GLY A 134 10.52 11.33 -12.54
C GLY A 134 10.70 9.81 -12.55
N LEU A 135 9.88 9.06 -11.81
CA LEU A 135 9.88 7.60 -11.89
C LEU A 135 9.02 7.11 -13.06
N PRO A 136 9.56 6.24 -13.92
CA PRO A 136 8.78 5.62 -14.97
C PRO A 136 7.82 4.60 -14.37
N ILE A 137 6.54 4.68 -14.75
CA ILE A 137 5.48 3.85 -14.21
C ILE A 137 4.92 2.95 -15.31
N GLU A 138 5.04 1.64 -15.10
CA GLU A 138 4.34 0.64 -15.90
C GLU A 138 2.92 0.49 -15.38
N ARG A 139 1.92 0.77 -16.22
CA ARG A 139 0.49 0.65 -15.87
C ARG A 139 -0.07 -0.69 -16.34
N ARG A 140 -1.28 -1.03 -15.85
CA ARG A 140 -2.01 -2.25 -16.21
C ARG A 140 -1.32 -3.54 -15.75
N THR A 141 -0.63 -3.47 -14.63
CA THR A 141 0.02 -4.62 -14.03
C THR A 141 -0.91 -5.34 -13.04
N GLY A 142 -0.42 -6.45 -12.50
CA GLY A 142 -1.07 -7.20 -11.43
C GLY A 142 -2.43 -7.78 -11.82
N ARG A 143 -3.21 -8.18 -10.81
CA ARG A 143 -4.46 -8.91 -11.04
C ARG A 143 -5.52 -8.04 -11.72
N GLY A 144 -5.83 -8.40 -12.97
CA GLY A 144 -6.85 -7.75 -13.78
C GLY A 144 -6.49 -6.33 -14.20
N GLU A 145 -5.20 -6.04 -14.39
CA GLU A 145 -4.69 -4.77 -14.93
C GLU A 145 -5.02 -3.52 -14.08
N ARG A 146 -5.19 -3.70 -12.76
CA ARG A 146 -5.63 -2.63 -11.84
C ARG A 146 -4.49 -2.01 -11.02
N TYR A 147 -3.26 -2.42 -11.29
CA TYR A 147 -2.08 -1.98 -10.57
C TYR A 147 -1.09 -1.28 -11.53
N PHE A 148 -0.03 -0.80 -10.92
CA PHE A 148 1.14 -0.28 -11.61
C PHE A 148 2.39 -0.87 -10.94
N GLU A 149 3.51 -0.89 -11.64
CA GLU A 149 4.82 -1.13 -11.05
C GLU A 149 5.78 0.00 -11.46
N VAL A 150 6.89 0.13 -10.73
CA VAL A 150 7.96 1.09 -11.08
C VAL A 150 8.91 0.40 -12.05
N GLU A 151 9.07 0.95 -13.24
CA GLU A 151 9.96 0.39 -14.24
C GLU A 151 11.41 0.40 -13.75
N GLY A 152 12.12 -0.70 -14.01
CA GLY A 152 13.49 -0.92 -13.55
C GLY A 152 13.61 -1.57 -12.17
N VAL A 153 12.51 -1.78 -11.45
CA VAL A 153 12.52 -2.67 -10.29
C VAL A 153 12.40 -4.13 -10.78
N PRO A 154 13.38 -5.01 -10.49
CA PRO A 154 13.34 -6.40 -10.91
C PRO A 154 12.11 -7.13 -10.37
N GLU A 155 11.38 -7.85 -11.23
CA GLU A 155 10.16 -8.58 -10.86
C GLU A 155 10.45 -9.72 -9.88
N ASP A 156 11.59 -10.41 -10.05
CA ASP A 156 12.07 -11.47 -9.18
C ASP A 156 12.38 -10.96 -7.76
N LEU A 157 12.92 -9.75 -7.63
CA LEU A 157 13.10 -9.07 -6.34
C LEU A 157 11.75 -8.76 -5.68
N ALA A 158 10.79 -8.25 -6.45
CA ALA A 158 9.45 -7.99 -5.95
C ALA A 158 8.75 -9.28 -5.50
N SER A 159 8.91 -10.39 -6.24
CA SER A 159 8.42 -11.72 -5.84
C SER A 159 9.12 -12.19 -4.57
N ARG A 160 10.45 -12.05 -4.48
CA ARG A 160 11.26 -12.44 -3.31
C ARG A 160 10.79 -11.76 -2.03
N TRP A 161 10.33 -10.52 -2.12
CA TRP A 161 9.78 -9.75 -1.00
C TRP A 161 8.25 -9.82 -0.88
N SER A 162 7.62 -10.76 -1.59
CA SER A 162 6.18 -11.04 -1.55
C SER A 162 5.84 -12.36 -0.86
N SER A 163 6.76 -12.93 -0.09
CA SER A 163 6.61 -14.22 0.61
C SER A 163 5.27 -14.34 1.35
N ARG A 164 4.83 -13.26 2.01
CA ARG A 164 3.55 -13.23 2.72
C ARG A 164 2.35 -13.36 1.78
N SER A 165 2.37 -12.70 0.63
CA SER A 165 1.29 -12.77 -0.37
C SER A 165 1.21 -14.19 -0.94
N GLU A 166 2.35 -14.82 -1.17
CA GLU A 166 2.44 -16.21 -1.65
C GLU A 166 1.83 -17.21 -0.65
N ASP A 167 2.04 -17.02 0.65
CA ASP A 167 1.40 -17.83 1.70
C ASP A 167 -0.14 -17.73 1.66
N VAL A 168 -0.68 -16.50 1.54
CA VAL A 168 -2.14 -16.32 1.42
C VAL A 168 -2.65 -16.97 0.14
N ASP A 169 -1.94 -16.80 -0.96
CA ASP A 169 -2.34 -17.34 -2.25
C ASP A 169 -2.29 -18.87 -2.27
N ARG A 170 -1.28 -19.48 -1.62
CA ARG A 170 -1.19 -20.92 -1.41
C ARG A 170 -2.37 -21.42 -0.58
N ALA A 171 -2.68 -20.76 0.53
CA ALA A 171 -3.83 -21.11 1.37
C ALA A 171 -5.16 -20.96 0.63
N ALA A 172 -5.33 -19.93 -0.20
CA ALA A 172 -6.50 -19.74 -1.04
C ALA A 172 -6.60 -20.80 -2.15
N ARG A 173 -5.47 -21.25 -2.74
CA ARG A 173 -5.45 -22.39 -3.68
C ARG A 173 -5.88 -23.69 -3.00
N LEU A 174 -5.35 -23.99 -1.81
CA LEU A 174 -5.74 -25.17 -1.04
C LEU A 174 -7.22 -25.14 -0.65
N PHE A 175 -7.74 -23.97 -0.27
CA PHE A 175 -9.17 -23.79 0.00
C PHE A 175 -10.01 -24.12 -1.24
N ARG A 176 -9.63 -23.61 -2.41
CA ARG A 176 -10.32 -23.90 -3.67
C ARG A 176 -10.32 -25.38 -4.02
N GLN A 177 -9.19 -26.05 -3.87
CA GLN A 177 -9.09 -27.49 -4.12
C GLN A 177 -9.99 -28.28 -3.16
N ARG A 178 -10.09 -27.86 -1.90
CA ARG A 178 -10.90 -28.54 -0.89
C ARG A 178 -12.41 -28.28 -1.04
N TYR A 179 -12.82 -27.08 -1.44
CA TYR A 179 -14.22 -26.65 -1.40
C TYR A 179 -14.83 -26.38 -2.79
N GLY A 180 -14.06 -26.47 -3.87
CA GLY A 180 -14.52 -26.26 -5.25
C GLY A 180 -14.96 -24.82 -5.57
N ARG A 181 -14.63 -23.85 -4.72
CA ARG A 181 -15.01 -22.43 -4.88
C ARG A 181 -13.97 -21.49 -4.28
N GLU A 182 -14.01 -20.22 -4.69
CA GLU A 182 -13.20 -19.16 -4.08
C GLU A 182 -13.61 -18.90 -2.61
N PRO A 183 -12.66 -18.54 -1.72
CA PRO A 183 -12.96 -18.09 -0.37
C PRO A 183 -13.79 -16.81 -0.37
N ARG A 184 -14.81 -16.73 0.50
CA ARG A 184 -15.53 -15.47 0.77
C ARG A 184 -14.62 -14.52 1.55
N ALA A 185 -14.95 -13.23 1.59
CA ALA A 185 -14.12 -12.21 2.24
C ALA A 185 -13.75 -12.54 3.70
N GLY A 186 -14.69 -13.09 4.49
CA GLY A 186 -14.41 -13.54 5.86
C GLY A 186 -13.46 -14.73 5.93
N GLU A 187 -13.62 -15.71 5.04
CA GLU A 187 -12.77 -16.91 4.96
C GLU A 187 -11.36 -16.56 4.50
N LEU A 188 -11.22 -15.65 3.52
CA LEU A 188 -9.93 -15.12 3.11
C LEU A 188 -9.23 -14.38 4.26
N GLY A 189 -10.00 -13.64 5.06
CA GLY A 189 -9.51 -13.01 6.29
C GLY A 189 -8.97 -14.05 7.27
N SER A 190 -9.70 -15.14 7.53
CA SER A 190 -9.27 -16.23 8.40
C SER A 190 -8.00 -16.92 7.88
N LEU A 191 -7.92 -17.21 6.57
CA LEU A 191 -6.70 -17.77 5.96
C LEU A 191 -5.51 -16.81 6.12
N THR A 192 -5.72 -15.50 5.93
CA THR A 192 -4.71 -14.47 6.14
C THR A 192 -4.27 -14.34 7.60
N VAL A 193 -5.08 -14.78 8.56
CA VAL A 193 -4.69 -14.85 9.98
C VAL A 193 -3.95 -16.16 10.27
N ALA A 194 -4.46 -17.28 9.75
CA ALA A 194 -3.91 -18.60 9.98
C ALA A 194 -2.48 -18.76 9.43
N THR A 195 -2.17 -18.12 8.29
CA THR A 195 -0.83 -18.16 7.70
C THR A 195 0.12 -17.08 8.22
N ARG A 196 -0.09 -16.55 9.43
CA ARG A 196 0.81 -15.53 10.00
C ARG A 196 1.96 -16.20 10.74
N GLY A 197 3.20 -15.85 10.39
CA GLY A 197 4.36 -16.07 11.25
C GLY A 197 4.35 -15.16 12.49
N SER A 198 5.27 -15.43 13.42
CA SER A 198 5.40 -14.67 14.67
C SER A 198 5.85 -13.22 14.42
N LYS A 199 5.51 -12.29 15.33
CA LYS A 199 6.18 -10.99 15.42
C LYS A 199 7.51 -11.22 16.16
N SER A 200 8.50 -11.79 15.50
CA SER A 200 9.86 -11.75 16.03
C SER A 200 10.42 -10.36 15.78
N ALA A 201 10.92 -9.71 16.85
CA ALA A 201 11.87 -8.63 16.66
C ALA A 201 13.12 -9.29 16.09
N ALA A 202 13.47 -8.99 14.83
CA ALA A 202 14.77 -9.37 14.31
C ALA A 202 15.83 -8.91 15.34
N ALA A 203 16.83 -9.76 15.59
CA ALA A 203 18.01 -9.34 16.35
C ALA A 203 18.59 -8.07 15.70
N ARG A 204 19.43 -7.31 16.41
CA ARG A 204 20.06 -6.02 16.05
C ARG A 204 20.89 -6.00 14.73
N LEU A 205 20.51 -6.75 13.72
CA LEU A 205 20.92 -6.56 12.34
C LEU A 205 20.23 -5.32 11.81
N ASP A 206 20.96 -4.49 11.08
CA ASP A 206 20.39 -3.38 10.34
C ASP A 206 19.52 -3.97 9.21
N VAL A 207 18.22 -4.08 9.47
CA VAL A 207 17.20 -4.57 8.52
C VAL A 207 17.34 -3.86 7.17
N GLU A 208 17.77 -2.59 7.18
CA GLU A 208 17.98 -1.83 5.96
C GLU A 208 19.22 -2.28 5.19
N GLU A 209 20.32 -2.58 5.89
CA GLU A 209 21.53 -3.12 5.28
C GLU A 209 21.25 -4.46 4.60
N ALA A 210 20.49 -5.33 5.26
CA ALA A 210 20.08 -6.60 4.68
C ALA A 210 19.19 -6.43 3.44
N TRP A 211 18.23 -5.50 3.48
CA TRP A 211 17.43 -5.20 2.29
C TRP A 211 18.27 -4.65 1.14
N ARG A 212 19.26 -3.78 1.43
CA ARG A 212 20.17 -3.28 0.40
C ARG A 212 21.03 -4.39 -0.18
N ALA A 213 21.52 -5.33 0.64
CA ALA A 213 22.29 -6.48 0.17
C ALA A 213 21.46 -7.34 -0.80
N VAL A 214 20.24 -7.72 -0.42
CA VAL A 214 19.32 -8.46 -1.30
C VAL A 214 18.98 -7.65 -2.56
N GLY A 215 18.78 -6.33 -2.43
CA GLY A 215 18.58 -5.46 -3.57
C GLY A 215 19.72 -5.53 -4.58
N VAL A 216 20.98 -5.46 -4.11
CA VAL A 216 22.18 -5.56 -4.94
C VAL A 216 22.28 -6.93 -5.62
N GLU A 217 22.01 -8.02 -4.90
CA GLU A 217 22.00 -9.39 -5.45
C GLU A 217 21.06 -9.53 -6.65
N HIS A 218 19.91 -8.86 -6.61
CA HIS A 218 18.92 -8.85 -7.68
C HIS A 218 19.12 -7.71 -8.71
N GLY A 219 20.24 -6.97 -8.64
CA GLY A 219 20.56 -5.90 -9.60
C GLY A 219 19.92 -4.53 -9.30
N LEU A 220 19.18 -4.39 -8.19
CA LEU A 220 18.66 -3.12 -7.69
C LEU A 220 19.62 -2.49 -6.66
N GLY A 221 20.76 -1.99 -7.15
CA GLY A 221 21.79 -1.33 -6.33
C GLY A 221 21.60 0.18 -6.17
N ALA A 222 22.33 0.80 -5.23
CA ALA A 222 22.28 2.24 -4.98
C ALA A 222 22.64 3.09 -6.23
N SER A 223 23.59 2.59 -7.05
CA SER A 223 23.98 3.19 -8.34
C SER A 223 22.87 3.09 -9.38
N TYR A 224 22.11 2.00 -9.42
CA TYR A 224 20.95 1.84 -10.31
C TYR A 224 19.83 2.84 -9.97
N THR A 225 19.52 2.97 -8.68
CA THR A 225 18.60 4.01 -8.20
C THR A 225 19.12 5.40 -8.56
N GLN A 226 20.44 5.62 -8.68
CA GLN A 226 20.99 6.90 -9.13
C GLN A 226 20.89 7.10 -10.65
N MET A 227 21.19 6.06 -11.42
CA MET A 227 21.18 6.05 -12.88
C MET A 227 19.79 6.13 -13.48
N SER A 228 18.79 5.39 -12.98
CA SER A 228 17.42 5.49 -13.53
C SER A 228 16.84 6.89 -13.35
N TRP A 229 17.19 7.59 -12.27
CA TRP A 229 16.74 8.96 -12.03
C TRP A 229 17.56 10.01 -12.80
N MET A 230 18.81 9.71 -13.18
CA MET A 230 19.67 10.60 -14.00
C MET A 230 19.48 10.41 -15.51
N ALA A 231 19.34 9.17 -15.98
CA ALA A 231 19.11 8.82 -17.39
C ALA A 231 17.78 9.39 -17.94
N LEU A 232 16.85 9.76 -17.04
CA LEU A 232 15.56 10.34 -17.39
C LEU A 232 15.58 11.87 -17.52
N ARG A 233 16.59 12.56 -16.97
CA ARG A 233 16.80 13.99 -17.30
C ARG A 233 17.25 14.18 -18.75
N THR A 234 17.93 13.20 -19.33
CA THR A 234 18.41 13.24 -20.71
C THR A 234 17.34 12.90 -21.73
N LYS A 235 16.39 12.00 -21.42
CA LYS A 235 15.25 11.68 -22.31
C LYS A 235 14.20 12.80 -22.39
N ALA A 236 14.00 13.57 -21.33
CA ALA A 236 13.12 14.76 -21.37
C ALA A 236 13.72 15.94 -22.17
N ALA A 237 15.03 15.90 -22.46
CA ALA A 237 15.71 16.91 -23.27
C ALA A 237 15.74 16.58 -24.78
N TYR A 238 15.15 15.45 -25.20
CA TYR A 238 15.13 15.01 -26.60
C TYR A 238 13.72 14.58 -27.02
N LEU A 239 12.79 15.55 -27.03
CA LEU A 239 11.61 15.50 -27.89
C LEU A 239 11.66 16.76 -28.77
N PRO A 240 11.99 16.67 -30.07
CA PRO A 240 11.82 17.79 -30.98
C PRO A 240 10.31 18.06 -31.14
N GLY A 241 9.96 19.35 -31.16
CA GLY A 241 8.58 19.83 -31.29
C GLY A 241 7.94 19.56 -32.65
#